data_AF-A0A1V9X9F5-F1
#
_entry.id   AF-A0A1V9X9F5-F1
#
_cell.length_a   1.000
_cell.length_b   1.000
_cell.length_c   1.000
_cell.angle_alpha   90.00
_cell.angle_beta   90.00
_cell.angle_gamma   90.00
#
_symmetry.space_group_name_H-M   'P 1'
#
loop_
_entity.id
_entity.type
_entity.pdbx_description
1 polymer ?
#
loop_
_entity_poly.entity_id
_entity_poly.type
_entity_poly.pdbx_seq_one_letter_code
_entity_poly.pdbx_strand_id
1 'polypeptide(L)'
;MAKIVPFTLATAIAYVWASPAEEKLIHVMLTNYESNSRPVTHTADSLIVNLSYTPVKLEALDVDENEMVLHGWMQMSWKDHQLRWNVSDHDGITHLNLPIESLWKPDIKLYNAPESSVENTLALVHNDGTVMWVPPVTGQIACDFTVTWFPFDVQQCTLVFGSWTYDKTKIDLQVGPSI
;
A
#
# COMPACT_ATOMS: atom_id res chain seq x y z
N MET A 1 -67.71 -0.83 -3.39
CA MET A 1 -66.87 -1.93 -2.86
C MET A 1 -65.51 -1.86 -3.52
N ALA A 2 -64.48 -1.37 -2.83
CA ALA A 2 -63.10 -1.36 -3.32
C ALA A 2 -62.39 -2.63 -2.85
N LYS A 3 -61.84 -3.42 -3.78
CA LYS A 3 -61.06 -4.62 -3.46
C LYS A 3 -59.62 -4.20 -3.15
N ILE A 4 -59.18 -4.44 -1.92
CA ILE A 4 -57.77 -4.32 -1.54
C ILE A 4 -57.07 -5.58 -2.06
N VAL A 5 -56.10 -5.40 -2.96
CA VAL A 5 -55.21 -6.49 -3.42
C VAL A 5 -53.95 -6.44 -2.55
N PRO A 6 -53.61 -7.49 -1.80
CA PRO A 6 -52.39 -7.48 -1.00
C PRO A 6 -51.19 -7.67 -1.93
N PHE A 7 -50.26 -6.72 -1.91
CA PHE A 7 -48.97 -6.86 -2.57
C PHE A 7 -48.03 -7.58 -1.61
N THR A 8 -47.83 -8.88 -1.80
CA THR A 8 -46.79 -9.61 -1.06
C THR A 8 -45.45 -9.28 -1.68
N LEU A 9 -44.65 -8.49 -0.97
CA LEU A 9 -43.26 -8.23 -1.31
C LEU A 9 -42.45 -9.52 -1.06
N ALA A 10 -42.18 -10.29 -2.11
CA ALA A 10 -41.27 -11.42 -2.01
C ALA A 10 -39.84 -10.90 -1.96
N THR A 11 -39.26 -10.82 -0.75
CA THR A 11 -37.82 -10.57 -0.58
C THR A 11 -37.07 -11.85 -0.94
N ALA A 12 -36.51 -11.89 -2.15
CA ALA A 12 -35.51 -12.90 -2.49
C ALA A 12 -34.25 -12.61 -1.67
N ILE A 13 -34.00 -13.41 -0.63
CA ILE A 13 -32.71 -13.41 0.06
C ILE A 13 -31.72 -14.11 -0.88
N ALA A 14 -30.96 -13.33 -1.64
CA ALA A 14 -29.83 -13.85 -2.39
C ALA A 14 -28.66 -14.03 -1.41
N TYR A 15 -28.29 -15.28 -1.13
CA TYR A 15 -27.06 -15.57 -0.41
C TYR A 15 -25.88 -15.30 -1.33
N VAL A 16 -25.13 -14.23 -1.06
CA VAL A 16 -23.84 -13.97 -1.70
C VAL A 16 -22.81 -14.79 -0.95
N TRP A 17 -22.34 -15.88 -1.54
CA TRP A 17 -21.26 -16.69 -1.00
C TRP A 17 -19.92 -16.11 -1.44
N ALA A 18 -18.98 -15.96 -0.51
CA ALA A 18 -17.59 -15.70 -0.85
C ALA A 18 -17.04 -16.87 -1.68
N SER A 19 -16.02 -16.62 -2.50
CA SER A 19 -15.36 -17.68 -3.28
C SER A 19 -14.75 -18.71 -2.31
N PRO A 20 -15.25 -19.95 -2.24
CA PRO A 20 -14.72 -20.95 -1.30
C PRO A 20 -13.25 -21.31 -1.61
N ALA A 21 -12.84 -21.14 -2.87
CA ALA A 21 -11.48 -21.37 -3.34
C ALA A 21 -10.51 -20.31 -2.81
N GLU A 22 -10.89 -19.03 -2.89
CA GLU A 22 -10.11 -17.93 -2.31
C GLU A 22 -10.05 -18.06 -0.79
N GLU A 23 -11.18 -18.30 -0.13
CA GLU A 23 -11.23 -18.49 1.32
C GLU A 23 -10.27 -19.60 1.78
N LYS A 24 -10.32 -20.76 1.12
CA LYS A 24 -9.43 -21.89 1.40
C LYS A 24 -7.97 -21.51 1.18
N LEU A 25 -7.64 -20.86 0.06
CA LEU A 25 -6.28 -20.46 -0.26
C LEU A 25 -5.73 -19.44 0.75
N ILE A 26 -6.51 -18.43 1.10
CA ILE A 26 -6.16 -17.42 2.12
C ILE A 26 -5.91 -18.11 3.46
N HIS A 27 -6.81 -19.00 3.87
CA HIS A 27 -6.66 -19.73 5.12
C HIS A 27 -5.37 -20.56 5.15
N VAL A 28 -5.11 -21.33 4.08
CA VAL A 28 -3.90 -22.16 3.97
C VAL A 28 -2.62 -21.31 4.01
N MET A 29 -2.60 -20.17 3.31
CA MET A 29 -1.42 -19.30 3.27
C MET A 29 -1.17 -18.60 4.59
N LEU A 30 -2.20 -18.04 5.23
CA LEU A 30 -2.02 -17.19 6.41
C LEU A 30 -1.94 -17.95 7.73
N THR A 31 -2.34 -19.23 7.80
CA THR A 31 -2.34 -20.00 9.07
C THR A 31 -0.95 -20.11 9.72
N ASN A 32 0.12 -20.21 8.93
CA ASN A 32 1.50 -20.31 9.42
C ASN A 32 2.37 -19.13 8.99
N TYR A 33 1.75 -18.04 8.54
CA TYR A 33 2.48 -16.87 8.08
C TYR A 33 2.85 -15.98 9.25
N GLU A 34 4.14 -15.66 9.40
CA GLU A 34 4.63 -14.74 10.43
C GLU A 34 4.82 -13.33 9.84
N SER A 35 3.85 -12.45 10.07
CA SER A 35 3.84 -11.08 9.54
C SER A 35 4.89 -10.16 10.16
N ASN A 36 5.48 -10.53 11.31
CA ASN A 36 6.55 -9.73 11.92
C ASN A 36 7.94 -10.09 11.39
N SER A 37 8.07 -11.19 10.65
CA SER A 37 9.36 -11.67 10.14
C SER A 37 9.59 -11.19 8.71
N ARG A 38 10.75 -10.56 8.48
CA ARG A 38 11.17 -10.12 7.15
C ARG A 38 11.26 -11.32 6.20
N PRO A 39 10.59 -11.31 5.03
CA PRO A 39 10.39 -12.50 4.20
C PRO A 39 11.59 -12.85 3.32
N VAL A 40 12.74 -13.13 3.93
CA VAL A 40 13.96 -13.60 3.27
C VAL A 40 14.26 -15.06 3.60
N THR A 41 14.94 -15.76 2.68
CA THR A 41 15.37 -17.14 2.91
C THR A 41 16.53 -17.22 3.91
N HIS A 42 17.51 -16.31 3.80
CA HIS A 42 18.61 -16.22 4.75
C HIS A 42 18.63 -14.86 5.45
N THR A 43 18.96 -14.85 6.73
CA THR A 43 18.98 -13.62 7.55
C THR A 43 19.99 -12.57 7.07
N ALA A 44 21.00 -12.99 6.32
CA ALA A 44 22.02 -12.14 5.71
C ALA A 44 21.55 -11.47 4.40
N ASP A 45 20.53 -12.01 3.73
CA ASP A 45 20.02 -11.47 2.47
C ASP A 45 19.34 -10.12 2.73
N SER A 46 19.48 -9.18 1.80
CA SER A 46 18.70 -7.93 1.81
C SER A 46 17.40 -8.11 1.02
N LEU A 47 16.32 -7.51 1.50
CA LEU A 47 15.04 -7.51 0.79
C LEU A 47 14.98 -6.27 -0.10
N ILE A 48 14.79 -6.47 -1.40
CA ILE A 48 14.57 -5.37 -2.34
C ILE A 48 13.12 -4.89 -2.20
N VAL A 49 12.96 -3.59 -1.93
CA VAL A 49 11.67 -2.92 -1.91
C VAL A 49 11.68 -1.86 -3.00
N ASN A 50 10.88 -2.07 -4.05
CA ASN A 50 10.66 -1.08 -5.10
C ASN A 50 9.69 -0.03 -4.59
N LEU A 51 10.10 1.23 -4.59
CA LEU A 51 9.33 2.36 -4.11
C LEU A 51 9.13 3.38 -5.24
N SER A 52 7.88 3.82 -5.43
CA SER A 52 7.56 4.99 -6.25
C SER A 52 6.52 5.85 -5.54
N TYR A 53 6.49 7.15 -5.85
CA TYR A 53 5.56 8.11 -5.29
C TYR A 53 4.93 8.94 -6.40
N THR A 54 3.61 9.00 -6.41
CA THR A 54 2.83 9.80 -7.37
C THR A 54 2.11 10.92 -6.63
N PRO A 55 2.50 12.20 -6.79
CA PRO A 55 1.78 13.32 -6.21
C PRO A 55 0.41 13.48 -6.89
N VAL A 56 -0.63 13.71 -6.09
CA VAL A 56 -2.01 13.87 -6.55
C VAL A 56 -2.53 15.29 -6.30
N LYS A 57 -2.23 15.86 -5.14
CA LYS A 57 -2.69 17.20 -4.75
C LYS A 57 -1.64 17.89 -3.89
N LEU A 58 -1.24 19.09 -4.31
CA LEU A 58 -0.63 20.09 -3.44
C LEU A 58 -1.77 20.79 -2.68
N GLU A 59 -1.85 20.59 -1.37
CA GLU A 59 -2.90 21.18 -0.55
C GLU A 59 -2.54 22.56 -0.03
N ALA A 60 -1.34 22.70 0.51
CA ALA A 60 -0.87 23.94 1.10
C ALA A 60 0.63 24.13 0.83
N LEU A 61 1.01 25.40 0.73
CA LEU A 61 2.38 25.86 0.62
C LEU A 61 2.51 27.03 1.61
N ASP A 62 3.24 26.81 2.69
CA ASP A 62 3.56 27.83 3.68
C ASP A 62 5.02 28.23 3.53
N VAL A 63 5.22 29.41 2.95
CA VAL A 63 6.56 29.94 2.67
C VAL A 63 7.20 30.51 3.93
N ASP A 64 6.40 30.99 4.89
CA ASP A 64 6.90 31.57 6.14
C ASP A 64 7.37 30.45 7.08
N GLU A 65 6.67 29.31 7.08
CA GLU A 65 7.01 28.13 7.88
C GLU A 65 7.97 27.15 7.18
N ASN A 66 8.22 27.33 5.87
CA ASN A 66 9.00 26.39 5.04
C ASN A 66 8.39 24.98 5.01
N GLU A 67 7.07 24.93 4.80
CA GLU A 67 6.30 23.70 4.80
C GLU A 67 5.36 23.55 3.60
N MET A 68 5.18 22.30 3.18
CA MET A 68 4.27 21.94 2.10
C MET A 68 3.41 20.76 2.51
N VAL A 69 2.09 20.83 2.31
CA VAL A 69 1.20 19.68 2.50
C VAL A 69 0.93 19.04 1.15
N LEU A 70 1.39 17.79 0.99
CA LEU A 70 1.28 17.02 -0.25
C LEU A 70 0.50 15.73 -0.03
N HIS A 71 -0.44 15.46 -0.92
CA HIS A 71 -1.16 14.19 -1.02
C HIS A 71 -0.67 13.42 -2.23
N GLY A 72 -0.50 12.12 -2.07
CA GLY A 72 -0.10 11.25 -3.17
C GLY A 72 -0.36 9.78 -2.88
N TRP A 73 0.08 8.94 -3.82
CA TRP A 73 0.09 7.50 -3.68
C TRP A 73 1.53 7.02 -3.56
N MET A 74 1.81 6.25 -2.51
CA MET A 74 3.11 5.60 -2.35
C MET A 74 2.94 4.15 -2.80
N GLN A 75 3.62 3.74 -3.86
CA GLN A 75 3.61 2.36 -4.33
C GLN A 75 4.85 1.65 -3.84
N MET A 76 4.64 0.53 -3.15
CA MET A 76 5.69 -0.38 -2.73
C MET A 76 5.47 -1.76 -3.34
N SER A 77 6.55 -2.40 -3.77
CA SER A 77 6.51 -3.81 -4.15
C SER A 77 7.74 -4.57 -3.69
N TRP A 78 7.53 -5.77 -3.16
CA TRP A 78 8.56 -6.69 -2.70
C TRP A 78 8.16 -8.13 -3.00
N LYS A 79 9.11 -9.05 -2.83
CA LYS A 79 8.89 -10.49 -2.95
C LYS A 79 8.80 -11.13 -1.58
N ASP A 80 7.71 -11.84 -1.32
CA ASP A 80 7.54 -12.70 -0.16
C ASP A 80 7.51 -14.17 -0.62
N HIS A 81 8.48 -14.94 -0.17
CA HIS A 81 8.60 -16.35 -0.57
C HIS A 81 7.56 -17.25 0.12
N GLN A 82 6.96 -16.82 1.23
CA GLN A 82 5.92 -17.57 1.95
C GLN A 82 4.55 -17.43 1.29
N LEU A 83 4.34 -16.37 0.51
CA LEU A 83 3.07 -16.06 -0.17
C LEU A 83 3.04 -16.56 -1.62
N ARG A 84 3.52 -17.77 -1.86
CA ARG A 84 3.56 -18.39 -3.20
C ARG A 84 2.60 -19.55 -3.30
N TRP A 85 1.95 -19.67 -4.44
CA TRP A 85 1.11 -20.82 -4.76
C TRP A 85 1.15 -21.15 -6.25
N ASN A 86 0.73 -22.37 -6.56
CA ASN A 86 0.58 -22.82 -7.93
C ASN A 86 -0.86 -22.57 -8.40
N VAL A 87 -1.01 -21.82 -9.49
CA VAL A 87 -2.30 -21.40 -10.04
C VAL A 87 -3.17 -22.60 -10.42
N SER A 88 -2.58 -23.71 -10.86
CA SER A 88 -3.32 -24.93 -11.23
C SER A 88 -4.01 -25.62 -10.05
N ASP A 89 -3.52 -25.38 -8.84
CA ASP A 89 -3.97 -26.10 -7.63
C ASP A 89 -5.08 -25.33 -6.89
N HIS A 90 -5.37 -24.10 -7.34
CA HIS A 90 -6.26 -23.14 -6.69
C HIS A 90 -7.18 -22.44 -7.70
N ASP A 91 -7.90 -23.21 -8.52
CA ASP A 91 -8.96 -22.72 -9.41
C ASP A 91 -8.56 -21.56 -10.34
N GLY A 92 -7.30 -21.48 -10.75
CA GLY A 92 -6.83 -20.43 -11.64
C GLY A 92 -6.58 -19.07 -10.95
N ILE A 93 -6.61 -19.00 -9.62
CA ILE A 93 -6.36 -17.77 -8.86
C ILE A 93 -4.91 -17.32 -9.11
N THR A 94 -4.74 -16.13 -9.68
CA THR A 94 -3.41 -15.54 -9.99
C THR A 94 -2.98 -14.49 -8.98
N HIS A 95 -3.95 -13.89 -8.27
CA HIS A 95 -3.71 -12.89 -7.25
C HIS A 95 -4.83 -12.85 -6.23
N LEU A 96 -4.55 -12.25 -5.06
CA LEU A 96 -5.49 -12.01 -3.98
C LEU A 96 -5.34 -10.59 -3.44
N ASN A 97 -6.43 -10.02 -2.94
CA ASN A 97 -6.42 -8.75 -2.22
C ASN A 97 -6.51 -9.04 -0.72
N LEU A 98 -5.43 -8.79 0.01
CA LEU A 98 -5.34 -9.08 1.44
C LEU A 98 -5.14 -7.80 2.25
N PRO A 99 -5.70 -7.69 3.47
CA PRO A 99 -5.42 -6.57 4.35
C PRO A 99 -3.92 -6.47 4.63
N ILE A 100 -3.31 -5.29 4.43
CA ILE A 100 -1.87 -5.11 4.66
C ILE A 100 -1.46 -5.49 6.10
N GLU A 101 -2.35 -5.33 7.07
CA GLU A 101 -2.12 -5.68 8.48
C GLU A 101 -1.94 -7.19 8.73
N SER A 102 -2.42 -8.04 7.81
CA SER A 102 -2.19 -9.49 7.87
C SER A 102 -0.87 -9.93 7.24
N LEU A 103 -0.14 -9.01 6.60
CA LEU A 103 1.09 -9.27 5.87
C LEU A 103 2.29 -8.60 6.54
N TRP A 104 3.49 -9.10 6.29
CA TRP A 104 4.69 -8.32 6.56
C TRP A 104 4.71 -7.10 5.65
N LYS A 105 5.01 -5.92 6.21
CA LYS A 105 5.15 -4.67 5.46
C LYS A 105 6.42 -3.92 5.89
N PRO A 106 7.12 -3.27 4.95
CA PRO A 106 8.30 -2.47 5.30
C PRO A 106 7.89 -1.20 6.06
N ASP A 107 8.77 -0.72 6.93
CA ASP A 107 8.60 0.47 7.76
C ASP A 107 9.11 1.75 7.05
N ILE A 108 8.66 1.96 5.82
CA ILE A 108 9.06 3.12 5.02
C ILE A 108 8.41 4.39 5.56
N LYS A 109 9.23 5.41 5.79
CA LYS A 109 8.84 6.73 6.30
C LYS A 109 9.36 7.83 5.40
N LEU A 110 8.64 8.95 5.41
CA LEU A 110 9.06 10.21 4.80
C LEU A 110 9.78 11.04 5.85
N TYR A 111 11.12 11.05 5.82
CA TYR A 111 11.96 11.59 6.90
C TYR A 111 11.84 13.09 7.08
N ASN A 112 11.63 13.82 6.00
CA ASN A 112 11.43 15.26 6.05
C ASN A 112 9.95 15.63 6.12
N ALA A 113 9.10 14.74 6.63
CA ALA A 113 7.73 15.05 6.99
C ALA A 113 7.51 14.78 8.50
N PRO A 114 7.59 15.80 9.37
CA PRO A 114 7.32 15.65 10.81
C PRO A 114 5.95 15.00 11.07
N GLU A 115 4.96 15.33 10.24
CA GLU A 115 3.65 14.70 10.24
C GLU A 115 3.40 14.03 8.88
N SER A 116 3.14 12.71 8.92
CA SER A 116 2.70 11.96 7.74
C SER A 116 1.69 10.88 8.12
N SER A 117 0.71 10.68 7.25
CA SER A 117 -0.27 9.61 7.35
C SER A 117 -0.08 8.65 6.19
N VAL A 118 -0.21 7.35 6.48
CA VAL A 118 -0.23 6.28 5.49
C VAL A 118 -1.45 5.43 5.83
N GLU A 119 -2.43 5.37 4.93
CA GLU A 119 -3.64 4.61 5.21
C GLU A 119 -3.41 3.12 4.99
N ASN A 120 -3.97 2.29 5.88
CA ASN A 120 -3.97 0.85 5.69
C ASN A 120 -5.02 0.46 4.65
N THR A 121 -4.55 0.00 3.51
CA THR A 121 -5.37 -0.49 2.39
C THR A 121 -5.16 -1.99 2.18
N LEU A 122 -5.83 -2.57 1.18
CA LEU A 122 -5.51 -3.92 0.72
C LEU A 122 -4.21 -3.90 -0.09
N ALA A 123 -3.44 -4.97 0.04
CA ALA A 123 -2.30 -5.27 -0.81
C ALA A 123 -2.70 -6.34 -1.84
N LEU A 124 -2.17 -6.21 -3.05
CA LEU A 124 -2.28 -7.20 -4.11
C LEU A 124 -1.14 -8.20 -3.96
N VAL A 125 -1.46 -9.45 -3.70
CA VAL A 125 -0.50 -10.54 -3.59
C VAL A 125 -0.65 -11.42 -4.83
N HIS A 126 0.44 -11.60 -5.58
CA HIS A 126 0.48 -12.46 -6.76
C HIS A 126 0.99 -13.86 -6.42
N ASN A 127 0.62 -14.84 -7.25
CA ASN A 127 0.97 -16.25 -7.04
C ASN A 127 2.47 -16.53 -7.00
N ASP A 128 3.28 -15.64 -7.59
CA ASP A 128 4.73 -15.71 -7.61
C ASP A 128 5.40 -15.06 -6.38
N GLY A 129 4.59 -14.66 -5.39
CA GLY A 129 5.01 -14.02 -4.14
C GLY A 129 5.25 -12.52 -4.28
N THR A 130 4.93 -11.89 -5.41
CA THR A 130 4.99 -10.43 -5.50
C THR A 130 3.88 -9.83 -4.64
N VAL A 131 4.24 -8.98 -3.70
CA VAL A 131 3.30 -8.13 -2.99
C VAL A 131 3.41 -6.73 -3.57
N MET A 132 2.27 -6.12 -3.86
CA MET A 132 2.14 -4.74 -4.28
C MET A 132 1.16 -4.03 -3.34
N TRP A 133 1.62 -2.92 -2.75
CA TRP A 133 0.82 -2.14 -1.81
C TRP A 133 0.90 -0.66 -2.19
N VAL A 134 -0.26 -0.05 -2.40
CA VAL A 134 -0.39 1.34 -2.87
C VAL A 134 -1.28 2.14 -1.92
N PRO A 135 -0.79 2.50 -0.72
CA PRO A 135 -1.54 3.36 0.19
C PRO A 135 -1.58 4.81 -0.29
N PRO A 136 -2.68 5.54 -0.04
CA PRO A 136 -2.67 6.99 -0.05
C PRO A 136 -1.82 7.51 1.12
N VAL A 137 -1.08 8.58 0.84
CA VAL A 137 -0.14 9.20 1.78
C VAL A 137 -0.34 10.71 1.78
N THR A 138 -0.47 11.29 2.97
CA THR A 138 -0.38 12.73 3.18
C THR A 138 0.90 13.03 3.96
N GLY A 139 1.69 14.00 3.51
CA GLY A 139 2.88 14.45 4.22
C GLY A 139 2.89 15.98 4.34
N GLN A 140 3.07 16.47 5.56
CA GLN A 140 3.48 17.84 5.83
C GLN A 140 5.01 17.87 5.78
N ILE A 141 5.54 18.34 4.67
CA ILE A 141 6.94 18.20 4.27
C ILE A 141 7.67 19.50 4.57
N ALA A 142 8.78 19.41 5.30
CA ALA A 142 9.73 20.50 5.44
C ALA A 142 10.47 20.72 4.10
N CYS A 143 10.36 21.93 3.57
CA CYS A 143 10.95 22.35 2.31
C CYS A 143 11.39 23.82 2.39
N ASP A 144 12.66 24.10 2.10
CA ASP A 144 13.21 25.44 2.14
C ASP A 144 12.81 26.23 0.88
N PHE A 145 11.96 27.24 1.05
CA PHE A 145 11.48 28.09 -0.03
C PHE A 145 12.31 29.35 -0.17
N THR A 146 12.74 29.64 -1.40
CA THR A 146 13.45 30.89 -1.70
C THR A 146 12.57 31.79 -2.54
N VAL A 147 12.11 32.91 -1.98
CA VAL A 147 11.30 33.91 -2.69
C VAL A 147 12.21 34.98 -3.28
N THR A 148 12.40 34.98 -4.59
CA THR A 148 13.27 35.96 -5.27
C THR A 148 12.51 36.79 -6.31
N TRP A 149 11.56 36.19 -7.00
CA TRP A 149 10.89 36.71 -8.20
C TRP A 149 9.38 36.62 -8.09
N PHE A 150 8.83 36.86 -6.90
CA PHE A 150 7.40 36.82 -6.67
C PHE A 150 6.64 37.68 -7.71
N PRO A 151 5.56 37.17 -8.35
CA PRO A 151 4.87 35.88 -8.12
C PRO A 151 5.31 34.72 -9.05
N PHE A 152 6.43 34.84 -9.77
CA PHE A 152 6.88 33.89 -10.81
C PHE A 152 8.03 32.98 -10.36
N ASP A 153 8.13 32.71 -9.07
CA ASP A 153 9.17 31.85 -8.51
C ASP A 153 9.00 30.37 -8.91
N VAL A 154 10.11 29.65 -8.91
CA VAL A 154 10.15 28.19 -9.02
C VAL A 154 10.71 27.63 -7.71
N GLN A 155 9.96 26.73 -7.09
CA GLN A 155 10.35 26.07 -5.85
C GLN A 155 10.75 24.61 -6.10
N GLN A 156 11.76 24.13 -5.38
CA GLN A 156 12.26 22.77 -5.49
C GLN A 156 12.24 22.09 -4.12
N CYS A 157 11.29 21.17 -3.92
CA CYS A 157 11.20 20.36 -2.72
C CYS A 157 11.66 18.93 -2.99
N THR A 158 12.49 18.39 -2.10
CA THR A 158 12.94 17.00 -2.15
C THR A 158 12.12 16.18 -1.16
N LEU A 159 11.66 14.99 -1.56
CA LEU A 159 11.04 14.02 -0.66
C LEU A 159 12.08 12.96 -0.26
N VAL A 160 12.27 12.72 1.03
CA VAL A 160 13.28 11.80 1.54
C VAL A 160 12.62 10.57 2.15
N PHE A 161 12.59 9.46 1.42
CA PHE A 161 12.04 8.20 1.90
C PHE A 161 13.15 7.28 2.45
N GLY A 162 12.85 6.55 3.52
CA GLY A 162 13.77 5.57 4.10
C GLY A 162 13.09 4.58 5.04
N SER A 163 13.73 3.45 5.31
CA SER A 163 13.29 2.52 6.35
C SER A 163 13.72 3.03 7.72
N TRP A 164 12.78 3.06 8.67
CA TRP A 164 13.03 3.59 10.01
C TRP A 164 14.00 2.74 10.84
N THR A 165 13.87 1.41 10.76
CA THR A 165 14.60 0.47 11.62
C THR A 165 15.60 -0.41 10.88
N TYR A 166 15.53 -0.50 9.55
CA TYR A 166 16.44 -1.31 8.75
C TYR A 166 17.45 -0.46 7.99
N ASP A 167 18.71 -0.91 8.03
CA ASP A 167 19.75 -0.41 7.16
C ASP A 167 19.70 -1.08 5.77
N LYS A 168 20.58 -0.62 4.87
CA LYS A 168 20.68 -1.13 3.50
C LYS A 168 20.99 -2.63 3.42
N THR A 169 21.61 -3.22 4.45
CA THR A 169 21.93 -4.66 4.47
C THR A 169 20.69 -5.52 4.69
N LYS A 170 19.59 -4.93 5.19
CA LYS A 170 18.32 -5.62 5.45
C LYS A 170 17.22 -5.23 4.47
N ILE A 171 17.13 -3.95 4.11
CA ILE A 171 16.20 -3.44 3.10
C ILE A 171 16.95 -2.57 2.11
N ASP A 172 16.94 -2.96 0.84
CA ASP A 172 17.48 -2.17 -0.26
C ASP A 172 16.33 -1.49 -1.01
N LEU A 173 16.19 -0.17 -0.84
CA LEU A 173 15.18 0.62 -1.52
C LEU A 173 15.64 0.92 -2.95
N GLN A 174 14.80 0.58 -3.92
CA GLN A 174 15.04 0.81 -5.33
C GLN A 174 13.90 1.63 -5.92
N VAL A 175 14.19 2.39 -6.98
CA VAL A 175 13.17 3.17 -7.69
C VAL A 175 12.26 2.20 -8.45
N GLY A 176 10.99 2.15 -8.06
CA GLY A 176 9.96 1.36 -8.71
C GLY A 176 9.34 2.06 -9.92
N PRO A 177 8.57 1.33 -10.76
CA PRO A 177 7.82 1.94 -11.85
C PRO A 177 6.78 2.93 -11.33
N SER A 178 6.62 4.04 -12.05
CA SER A 178 5.52 4.99 -11.85
C SER A 178 4.21 4.37 -12.36
N ILE A 179 3.10 4.65 -11.67
CA ILE A 179 1.74 4.30 -12.11
C ILE A 179 1.27 5.32 -13.15
#